data_AF-A0A2V9GUV1-F1
#
_entry.id   AF-A0A2V9GUV1-F1
#
_cell.length_a   1.000
_cell.length_b   1.000
_cell.length_c   1.000
_cell.angle_alpha   90.00
_cell.angle_beta   90.00
_cell.angle_gamma   90.00
#
_symmetry.space_group_name_H-M   'P 1'
#
loop_
_entity.id
_entity.type
_entity.pdbx_description
1 polymer ?
#
loop_
_entity_poly.entity_id
_entity_poly.type
_entity_poly.pdbx_seq_one_letter_code
_entity_poly.pdbx_strand_id
1 'polypeptide(L)'
;MAIGAPKEVSALRRFFLEPRLPKHRQYEALRAYLVEGRLAKDVARAFGYSLNSFHVLCHHFRRETHPTFFLSPRHGPQSQPKKSAARDLIIKLRKQNHSVYEISQILKDRHSPLSPTGVREVLKAEGFAPLPRRLDEERPRQPRPTVEPVANVRLFSLAPRTFTTRCGGLFLFVADLVRLQTQKLTQAAGLPGSKMIPADQALRCCLALKLWSIERKSHVMALIADEGLALFAGLNAFPKKSYLSEYSCRIDHRKTARFLTAWHHCIQGSKLLPAESFNLDFHSVPFYGEDPMVERHYVSARSRSQPSVLVFLAQDAGSHVFCYSNADLRKGEEAEEIFQFIAFWKRAHGKLPSHLVFDSKLTTHEGLARLDAMNIPFITLRRRSPKLLKEIVLLPRSAWRTVELDVPTRKYRTPRVYEQTISLAGRSLRQLFVQDLGHEEPTILLTNQRHTTTKALLTRYAQRMLIENALSDAVRFFHIDALSSAVGLKVDFDMALLVLASGLYRLIAQRMHGYADAQARQIFRDLIDMPADVTVSDKEVEVSFHRRAHLPILLASDLMEKRIAVPWWDGLSLRLTTYDGRQNTSAT
;
A
#
# COMPACT_ATOMS: atom_id res chain seq x y z
N MET A 1 56.51 -29.97 -53.25
CA MET A 1 56.05 -30.64 -52.02
C MET A 1 56.37 -32.12 -52.16
N ALA A 2 57.31 -32.63 -51.35
CA ALA A 2 57.55 -34.07 -51.29
C ALA A 2 56.31 -34.75 -50.71
N ILE A 3 55.71 -35.69 -51.45
CA ILE A 3 54.58 -36.48 -50.98
C ILE A 3 55.15 -37.43 -49.93
N GLY A 4 55.05 -37.05 -48.65
CA GLY A 4 55.47 -37.90 -47.53
C GLY A 4 54.69 -39.21 -47.52
N ALA A 5 55.28 -40.27 -46.97
CA ALA A 5 54.65 -41.58 -46.88
C ALA A 5 53.21 -41.47 -46.30
N PRO A 6 52.22 -42.16 -46.90
CA PRO A 6 50.84 -42.09 -46.44
C PRO A 6 50.76 -42.49 -44.97
N LYS A 7 49.96 -41.73 -44.20
CA LYS A 7 49.76 -42.00 -42.77
C LYS A 7 49.20 -43.42 -42.60
N GLU A 8 49.71 -44.16 -41.61
CA GLU A 8 49.15 -45.45 -41.25
C GLU A 8 47.65 -45.33 -40.95
N VAL A 9 46.88 -46.34 -41.35
CA VAL A 9 45.41 -46.39 -41.15
C VAL A 9 45.06 -46.28 -39.66
N SER A 10 45.93 -46.76 -38.77
CA SER A 10 45.84 -46.62 -37.31
C SER A 10 45.80 -45.14 -36.87
N ALA A 11 46.67 -44.29 -37.43
CA ALA A 11 46.75 -42.86 -37.14
C ALA A 11 45.57 -42.08 -37.74
N LEU A 12 45.08 -42.49 -38.90
CA LEU A 12 43.87 -41.92 -39.50
C LEU A 12 42.60 -42.27 -38.70
N ARG A 13 42.52 -43.47 -38.11
CA ARG A 13 41.40 -43.86 -37.24
C ARG A 13 41.33 -43.00 -35.98
N ARG A 14 42.47 -42.68 -35.35
CA ARG A 14 42.50 -41.82 -34.15
C ARG A 14 41.92 -40.43 -34.39
N PHE A 15 42.05 -39.88 -35.60
CA PHE A 15 41.44 -38.59 -35.95
C PHE A 15 39.91 -38.57 -35.77
N PHE A 16 39.24 -39.68 -36.06
CA PHE A 16 37.79 -39.82 -35.90
C PHE A 16 37.37 -40.25 -34.48
N LEU A 17 38.23 -40.98 -33.77
CA LEU A 17 37.92 -41.49 -32.43
C LEU A 17 38.19 -40.48 -31.31
N GLU A 18 39.04 -39.48 -31.54
CA GLU A 18 39.46 -38.51 -30.52
C GLU A 18 39.11 -37.06 -30.93
N PRO A 19 37.89 -36.56 -30.63
CA PRO A 19 37.48 -35.22 -31.03
C PRO A 19 38.24 -34.13 -30.25
N ARG A 20 39.04 -33.32 -30.96
CA ARG A 20 39.85 -32.22 -30.37
C ARG A 20 39.08 -30.94 -30.05
N LEU A 21 38.02 -30.63 -30.80
CA LEU A 21 37.24 -29.40 -30.61
C LEU A 21 35.94 -29.69 -29.83
N PRO A 22 35.49 -28.79 -28.93
CA PRO A 22 34.25 -29.01 -28.16
C PRO A 22 33.02 -29.25 -29.05
N LYS A 23 32.90 -28.53 -30.17
CA LYS A 23 31.81 -28.70 -31.14
C LYS A 23 31.89 -30.02 -31.92
N HIS A 24 33.10 -30.52 -32.18
CA HIS A 24 33.31 -31.85 -32.76
C HIS A 24 32.89 -32.95 -31.78
N ARG A 25 33.23 -32.79 -30.49
CA ARG A 25 32.78 -33.70 -29.42
C ARG A 25 31.25 -33.71 -29.25
N GLN A 26 30.59 -32.57 -29.45
CA GLN A 26 29.12 -32.48 -29.45
C GLN A 26 28.50 -33.28 -30.61
N TYR A 27 29.09 -33.18 -31.81
CA TYR A 27 28.64 -33.93 -32.98
C TYR A 27 28.74 -35.44 -32.78
N GLU A 28 29.91 -35.95 -32.37
CA GLU A 28 30.09 -37.40 -32.14
C GLU A 28 29.18 -37.93 -31.03
N ALA A 29 28.96 -37.16 -29.96
CA ALA A 29 28.01 -37.52 -28.91
C ALA A 29 26.56 -37.58 -29.40
N LEU A 30 26.13 -36.62 -30.23
CA LEU A 30 24.80 -36.65 -30.84
C LEU A 30 24.65 -37.80 -31.84
N ARG A 31 25.67 -38.09 -32.65
CA ARG A 31 25.66 -39.22 -33.59
C ARG A 31 25.56 -40.56 -32.86
N ALA A 32 26.35 -40.75 -31.80
CA ALA A 32 26.34 -41.96 -31.00
C ALA A 32 24.97 -42.24 -30.35
N TYR A 33 24.22 -41.20 -29.99
CA TYR A 33 22.89 -41.33 -29.42
C TYR A 33 21.79 -41.49 -30.47
N LEU A 34 21.80 -40.67 -31.53
CA LEU A 34 20.71 -40.59 -32.50
C LEU A 34 20.83 -41.60 -33.65
N VAL A 35 22.05 -41.95 -34.07
CA VAL A 35 22.31 -42.84 -35.21
C VAL A 35 22.74 -44.22 -34.72
N GLU A 36 23.65 -44.29 -33.74
CA GLU A 36 24.18 -45.57 -33.23
C GLU A 36 23.29 -46.17 -32.11
N GLY A 37 22.23 -45.47 -31.69
CA GLY A 37 21.21 -45.98 -30.76
C GLY A 37 21.70 -46.25 -29.32
N ARG A 38 22.86 -45.72 -28.94
CA ARG A 38 23.44 -45.95 -27.60
C ARG A 38 22.63 -45.22 -26.53
N LEU A 39 22.59 -45.77 -25.30
CA LEU A 39 21.87 -45.13 -24.19
C LEU A 39 22.49 -43.77 -23.82
N ALA A 40 21.63 -42.79 -23.55
CA ALA A 40 22.04 -41.41 -23.21
C ALA A 40 23.03 -41.34 -22.04
N LYS A 41 22.88 -42.22 -21.04
CA LYS A 41 23.77 -42.32 -19.88
C LYS A 41 25.20 -42.73 -20.27
N ASP A 42 25.33 -43.66 -21.20
CA ASP A 42 26.61 -44.19 -21.62
C ASP A 42 27.32 -43.24 -22.58
N VAL A 43 26.56 -42.57 -23.45
CA VAL A 43 27.08 -41.51 -24.33
C VAL A 43 27.55 -40.30 -23.50
N ALA A 44 26.76 -39.85 -22.52
CA ALA A 44 27.15 -38.74 -21.65
C ALA A 44 28.47 -39.05 -20.92
N ARG A 45 28.61 -40.26 -20.36
CA ARG A 45 29.84 -40.70 -19.71
C ARG A 45 31.03 -40.77 -20.69
N ALA A 46 30.84 -41.34 -21.87
CA ALA A 46 31.90 -41.52 -22.86
C ALA A 46 32.48 -40.20 -23.37
N PHE A 47 31.64 -39.16 -23.53
CA PHE A 47 32.06 -37.86 -24.05
C PHE A 47 32.24 -36.77 -22.97
N GLY A 48 32.19 -37.14 -21.68
CA GLY A 48 32.46 -36.24 -20.56
C GLY A 48 31.36 -35.22 -20.26
N TYR A 49 30.10 -35.55 -20.53
CA TYR A 49 28.92 -34.77 -20.16
C TYR A 49 28.22 -35.36 -18.93
N SER A 50 27.55 -34.51 -18.15
CA SER A 50 26.53 -35.00 -17.21
C SER A 50 25.27 -35.43 -17.97
N LEU A 51 24.50 -36.39 -17.43
CA LEU A 51 23.28 -36.87 -18.07
C LEU A 51 22.30 -35.74 -18.38
N ASN A 52 22.08 -34.83 -17.42
CA ASN A 52 21.19 -33.68 -17.61
C ASN A 52 21.69 -32.71 -18.68
N SER A 53 23.00 -32.40 -18.69
CA SER A 53 23.58 -31.55 -19.73
C SER A 53 23.46 -32.18 -21.14
N PHE A 54 23.53 -33.51 -21.24
CA PHE A 54 23.36 -34.21 -22.50
C PHE A 54 21.90 -34.17 -22.98
N HIS A 55 20.92 -34.36 -22.09
CA HIS A 55 19.50 -34.21 -22.44
C HIS A 55 19.16 -32.79 -22.94
N VAL A 56 19.72 -31.76 -22.29
CA VAL A 56 19.57 -30.36 -22.73
C VAL A 56 20.19 -30.16 -24.12
N LEU A 57 21.37 -30.72 -24.36
CA LEU A 57 22.03 -30.68 -25.67
C LEU A 57 21.18 -31.35 -26.77
N CYS A 58 20.61 -32.53 -26.51
CA CYS A 58 19.69 -33.20 -27.43
C CYS A 58 18.41 -32.38 -27.67
N HIS A 59 17.86 -31.77 -26.62
CA HIS A 59 16.67 -30.92 -26.72
C HIS A 59 16.90 -29.69 -27.59
N HIS A 60 18.04 -29.00 -27.40
CA HIS A 60 18.41 -27.86 -28.24
C HIS A 60 18.64 -28.27 -29.69
N PHE A 61 19.35 -29.38 -29.93
CA PHE A 61 19.63 -29.86 -31.29
C PHE A 61 18.34 -30.14 -32.08
N ARG A 62 17.30 -30.70 -31.45
CA ARG A 62 15.99 -30.94 -32.09
C ARG A 62 15.27 -29.67 -32.56
N ARG A 63 15.68 -28.50 -32.08
CA ARG A 63 15.04 -27.21 -32.37
C ARG A 63 15.94 -26.28 -33.20
N GLU A 64 17.14 -26.71 -33.53
CA GLU A 64 18.12 -25.91 -34.27
C GLU A 64 17.99 -26.19 -35.77
N THR A 65 17.74 -25.16 -36.58
CA THR A 65 17.49 -25.30 -38.02
C THR A 65 18.77 -25.49 -38.85
N HIS A 66 19.91 -24.94 -38.39
CA HIS A 66 21.20 -24.99 -39.08
C HIS A 66 22.38 -25.25 -38.12
N PRO A 67 22.47 -26.45 -37.54
CA PRO A 67 23.51 -26.75 -36.56
C PRO A 67 24.90 -26.82 -37.21
N THR A 68 25.86 -26.08 -36.66
CA THR A 68 27.26 -26.04 -37.14
C THR A 68 28.22 -26.64 -36.11
N PHE A 69 28.91 -27.73 -36.49
CA PHE A 69 29.74 -28.53 -35.58
C PHE A 69 31.25 -28.46 -35.84
N PHE A 70 31.66 -28.08 -37.05
CA PHE A 70 33.06 -28.08 -37.46
C PHE A 70 33.64 -26.66 -37.51
N LEU A 71 33.45 -25.90 -36.42
CA LEU A 71 33.96 -24.55 -36.25
C LEU A 71 35.04 -24.52 -35.17
N SER A 72 36.15 -23.83 -35.45
CA SER A 72 37.13 -23.48 -34.43
C SER A 72 36.63 -22.26 -33.64
N PRO A 73 36.63 -22.28 -32.29
CA PRO A 73 36.23 -21.12 -31.51
C PRO A 73 37.21 -19.97 -31.78
N ARG A 74 36.70 -18.82 -32.26
CA ARG A 74 37.49 -17.59 -32.36
C ARG A 74 37.65 -17.02 -30.95
N HIS A 75 38.89 -16.95 -30.45
CA HIS A 75 39.17 -16.22 -29.22
C HIS A 75 38.86 -14.72 -29.45
N GLY A 76 38.07 -14.13 -28.55
CA GLY A 76 37.82 -12.69 -28.57
C GLY A 76 39.10 -11.89 -28.36
N PRO A 77 39.11 -10.59 -28.71
CA PRO A 77 40.29 -9.73 -28.57
C PRO A 77 40.83 -9.74 -27.13
N GLN A 78 42.11 -10.12 -26.98
CA GLN A 78 42.80 -10.21 -25.68
C GLN A 78 43.19 -8.85 -25.11
N SER A 79 43.22 -7.79 -25.93
CA SER A 79 43.53 -6.43 -25.48
C SER A 79 42.24 -5.64 -25.21
N GLN A 80 42.13 -5.10 -24.00
CA GLN A 80 41.06 -4.18 -23.62
C GLN A 80 41.64 -2.75 -23.53
N PRO A 81 41.62 -1.96 -24.61
CA PRO A 81 42.33 -0.67 -24.71
C PRO A 81 41.92 0.34 -23.63
N LYS A 82 40.67 0.28 -23.15
CA LYS A 82 40.18 1.11 -22.05
C LYS A 82 40.80 0.76 -20.69
N LYS A 83 41.14 -0.51 -20.45
CA LYS A 83 41.80 -0.94 -19.20
C LYS A 83 43.28 -0.61 -19.21
N SER A 84 43.95 -0.75 -20.35
CA SER A 84 45.36 -0.39 -20.48
C SER A 84 45.58 1.11 -20.32
N ALA A 85 44.71 1.96 -20.89
CA ALA A 85 44.82 3.41 -20.75
C ALA A 85 44.61 3.92 -19.32
N ALA A 86 43.74 3.26 -18.53
CA ALA A 86 43.44 3.66 -17.15
C ALA A 86 44.34 2.98 -16.09
N ARG A 87 45.21 2.04 -16.49
CA ARG A 87 45.97 1.16 -15.58
C ARG A 87 46.87 1.93 -14.62
N ASP A 88 47.69 2.83 -15.13
CA ASP A 88 48.65 3.60 -14.32
C ASP A 88 47.95 4.53 -13.33
N LEU A 89 46.83 5.12 -13.76
CA LEU A 89 46.01 5.97 -12.92
C LEU A 89 45.30 5.18 -11.81
N ILE A 90 44.80 3.97 -12.11
CA ILE A 90 44.22 3.06 -11.11
C ILE A 90 45.25 2.69 -10.05
N ILE A 91 46.48 2.36 -10.45
CA ILE A 91 47.57 2.01 -9.53
C ILE A 91 47.95 3.22 -8.67
N LYS A 92 48.08 4.41 -9.26
CA LYS A 92 48.39 5.65 -8.54
C LYS A 92 47.33 5.96 -7.48
N LEU A 93 46.05 5.91 -7.86
CA LEU A 93 44.94 6.15 -6.94
C LEU A 93 44.85 5.06 -5.86
N ARG A 94 45.17 3.81 -6.18
CA ARG A 94 45.22 2.72 -5.21
C ARG A 94 46.31 2.90 -4.17
N LYS A 95 47.50 3.36 -4.58
CA LYS A 95 48.61 3.70 -3.67
C LYS A 95 48.26 4.88 -2.74
N GLN A 96 47.34 5.75 -3.14
CA GLN A 96 46.74 6.80 -2.30
C GLN A 96 45.58 6.27 -1.43
N ASN A 97 45.48 4.94 -1.27
CA ASN A 97 44.45 4.24 -0.53
C ASN A 97 43.02 4.39 -1.07
N HIS A 98 42.79 4.83 -2.31
CA HIS A 98 41.43 4.95 -2.84
C HIS A 98 40.71 3.60 -2.99
N SER A 99 39.41 3.61 -2.69
CA SER A 99 38.55 2.44 -2.85
C SER A 99 38.22 2.17 -4.32
N VAL A 100 37.77 0.96 -4.65
CA VAL A 100 37.39 0.59 -6.04
C VAL A 100 36.31 1.53 -6.60
N TYR A 101 35.35 1.94 -5.76
CA TYR A 101 34.28 2.87 -6.14
C TYR A 101 34.80 4.30 -6.32
N GLU A 102 35.72 4.76 -5.46
CA GLU A 102 36.37 6.07 -5.59
C GLU A 102 37.18 6.14 -6.88
N ILE A 103 37.99 5.12 -7.18
CA ILE A 103 38.77 5.04 -8.41
C ILE A 103 37.85 5.08 -9.64
N SER A 104 36.75 4.31 -9.62
CA SER A 104 35.76 4.30 -10.70
C SER A 104 35.11 5.67 -10.91
N GLN A 105 34.79 6.39 -9.83
CA GLN A 105 34.23 7.73 -9.89
C GLN A 105 35.25 8.76 -10.41
N ILE A 106 36.48 8.75 -9.91
CA ILE A 106 37.55 9.66 -10.38
C ILE A 106 37.86 9.43 -11.86
N LEU A 107 37.84 8.18 -12.32
CA LEU A 107 37.99 7.83 -13.73
C LEU A 107 36.83 8.33 -14.58
N LYS A 108 35.60 8.29 -14.06
CA LYS A 108 34.41 8.85 -14.71
C LYS A 108 34.50 10.37 -14.83
N ASP A 109 34.92 11.05 -13.77
CA ASP A 109 35.08 12.51 -13.75
C ASP A 109 36.18 12.99 -14.70
N ARG A 110 37.18 12.13 -15.00
CA ARG A 110 38.26 12.38 -15.96
C ARG A 110 37.99 11.83 -17.38
N HIS A 111 36.72 11.63 -17.73
CA HIS A 111 36.28 11.16 -19.06
C HIS A 111 36.86 9.81 -19.53
N SER A 112 37.30 8.95 -18.61
CA SER A 112 37.80 7.60 -18.89
C SER A 112 37.04 6.55 -18.06
N PRO A 113 35.72 6.38 -18.27
CA PRO A 113 34.88 5.60 -17.36
C PRO A 113 35.25 4.12 -17.40
N LEU A 114 35.60 3.59 -16.23
CA LEU A 114 35.79 2.16 -16.00
C LEU A 114 34.87 1.72 -14.86
N SER A 115 34.14 0.61 -15.05
CA SER A 115 33.24 0.08 -14.02
C SER A 115 34.02 -0.36 -12.77
N PRO A 116 33.38 -0.38 -11.58
CA PRO A 116 34.03 -0.90 -10.37
C PRO A 116 34.58 -2.32 -10.54
N THR A 117 33.89 -3.17 -11.31
CA THR A 117 34.37 -4.51 -11.68
C THR A 117 35.64 -4.45 -12.53
N GLY A 118 35.68 -3.58 -13.53
CA GLY A 118 36.86 -3.39 -14.38
C GLY A 118 38.08 -2.88 -13.60
N VAL A 119 37.86 -1.94 -12.66
CA VAL A 119 38.91 -1.47 -11.73
C VAL A 119 39.39 -2.62 -10.84
N ARG A 120 38.48 -3.43 -10.30
CA ARG A 120 38.81 -4.58 -9.45
C ARG A 120 39.66 -5.62 -10.19
N GLU A 121 39.35 -5.88 -11.45
CA GLU A 121 40.13 -6.81 -12.30
C GLU A 121 41.55 -6.30 -12.55
N VAL A 122 41.71 -5.01 -12.83
CA VAL A 122 43.04 -4.38 -12.99
C VAL A 122 43.83 -4.48 -11.68
N LEU A 123 43.22 -4.13 -10.54
CA LEU A 123 43.87 -4.22 -9.23
C LEU A 123 44.25 -5.65 -8.83
N LYS A 124 43.41 -6.63 -9.20
CA LYS A 124 43.69 -8.05 -8.96
C LYS A 124 44.85 -8.55 -9.82
N ALA A 125 44.92 -8.13 -11.09
CA ALA A 125 46.03 -8.46 -11.99
C ALA A 125 47.37 -7.88 -11.50
N GLU A 126 47.33 -6.73 -10.83
CA GLU A 126 48.48 -6.06 -10.19
C GLU A 126 48.81 -6.59 -8.78
N GLY A 127 48.06 -7.56 -8.25
CA GLY A 127 48.34 -8.15 -6.94
C GLY A 127 47.91 -7.31 -5.73
N PHE A 128 47.08 -6.27 -5.89
CA PHE A 128 46.57 -5.50 -4.75
C PHE A 128 45.54 -6.31 -3.94
N ALA A 129 45.77 -6.44 -2.65
CA ALA A 129 44.80 -7.01 -1.72
C ALA A 129 43.57 -6.08 -1.56
N PRO A 130 42.39 -6.61 -1.18
CA PRO A 130 41.23 -5.80 -0.80
C PRO A 130 41.57 -4.83 0.35
N LEU A 131 41.03 -3.61 0.32
CA LEU A 131 41.19 -2.72 1.47
C LEU A 131 40.32 -3.22 2.62
N PRO A 132 40.76 -3.07 3.88
CA PRO A 132 39.87 -3.26 5.03
C PRO A 132 38.71 -2.26 4.96
N ARG A 133 37.59 -2.62 5.59
CA ARG A 133 36.43 -1.73 5.67
C ARG A 133 36.80 -0.50 6.50
N ARG A 134 36.86 0.68 5.86
CA ARG A 134 37.05 1.96 6.55
C ARG A 134 35.89 2.23 7.53
N LEU A 135 36.22 2.85 8.66
CA LEU A 135 35.24 3.43 9.58
C LEU A 135 34.49 4.57 8.88
N ASP A 136 33.28 4.92 9.34
CA ASP A 136 32.47 5.97 8.72
C ASP A 136 33.14 7.36 8.78
N GLU A 137 34.08 7.56 9.71
CA GLU A 137 34.88 8.77 9.90
C GLU A 137 36.05 8.89 8.91
N GLU A 138 36.62 7.76 8.49
CA GLU A 138 37.75 7.67 7.55
C GLU A 138 37.30 7.75 6.08
N ARG A 139 35.99 7.84 5.83
CA ARG A 139 35.44 7.97 4.49
C ARG A 139 35.62 9.40 3.98
N PRO A 140 35.88 9.59 2.68
CA PRO A 140 36.01 10.92 2.11
C PRO A 140 34.73 11.73 2.37
N ARG A 141 34.89 13.02 2.67
CA ARG A 141 33.77 13.96 2.83
C ARG A 141 33.09 14.14 1.48
N GLN A 142 31.99 13.41 1.30
CA GLN A 142 31.06 13.57 0.18
C GLN A 142 29.74 14.15 0.69
N PRO A 143 28.95 14.82 -0.15
CA PRO A 143 27.58 15.17 0.18
C PRO A 143 26.84 13.92 0.67
N ARG A 144 26.49 13.89 1.95
CA ARG A 144 25.81 12.77 2.61
C ARG A 144 24.62 13.31 3.39
N PRO A 145 23.54 12.51 3.54
CA PRO A 145 22.43 12.89 4.41
C PRO A 145 22.94 13.26 5.81
N THR A 146 22.32 14.28 6.41
CA THR A 146 22.58 14.67 7.79
C THR A 146 22.24 13.51 8.74
N VAL A 147 23.01 13.41 9.82
CA VAL A 147 22.78 12.38 10.84
C VAL A 147 21.74 12.91 11.79
N GLU A 148 20.51 12.46 11.60
CA GLU A 148 19.39 12.89 12.43
C GLU A 148 19.36 12.17 13.78
N PRO A 149 18.98 12.88 14.86
CA PRO A 149 18.93 12.35 16.22
C PRO A 149 18.05 11.10 16.32
N VAL A 150 18.33 10.28 17.34
CA VAL A 150 17.52 9.10 17.63
C VAL A 150 16.27 9.53 18.41
N ALA A 151 15.11 9.11 17.93
CA ALA A 151 13.83 9.33 18.58
C ALA A 151 13.78 8.62 19.95
N ASN A 152 13.65 9.41 21.01
CA ASN A 152 13.64 8.99 22.39
C ASN A 152 12.82 9.98 23.25
N VAL A 153 11.74 9.48 23.85
CA VAL A 153 10.86 10.25 24.74
C VAL A 153 11.62 10.86 25.92
N ARG A 154 12.69 10.22 26.39
CA ARG A 154 13.49 10.71 27.53
C ARG A 154 14.32 11.95 27.21
N LEU A 155 14.51 12.22 25.92
CA LEU A 155 15.21 13.41 25.42
C LEU A 155 14.22 14.49 24.96
N PHE A 156 12.91 14.23 25.08
CA PHE A 156 11.89 15.21 24.74
C PHE A 156 12.03 16.41 25.67
N SER A 157 12.08 17.61 25.09
CA SER A 157 12.27 18.85 25.81
C SER A 157 11.33 19.91 25.25
N LEU A 158 10.71 20.64 26.18
CA LEU A 158 9.88 21.81 25.92
C LEU A 158 10.64 23.11 26.27
N ALA A 159 11.97 23.07 26.26
CA ALA A 159 12.79 24.26 26.47
C ALA A 159 12.39 25.37 25.46
N PRO A 160 12.35 26.65 25.89
CA PRO A 160 11.94 27.74 25.02
C PRO A 160 12.73 27.80 23.72
N ARG A 161 12.01 27.75 22.60
CA ARG A 161 12.59 27.78 21.25
C ARG A 161 11.57 28.15 20.20
N THR A 162 12.05 28.64 19.07
CA THR A 162 11.24 28.93 17.89
C THR A 162 11.82 28.20 16.69
N PHE A 163 10.97 27.56 15.90
CA PHE A 163 11.36 26.88 14.66
C PHE A 163 10.20 26.89 13.65
N THR A 164 10.54 26.73 12.37
CA THR A 164 9.54 26.60 11.30
C THR A 164 9.35 25.13 10.95
N THR A 165 8.09 24.71 10.77
CA THR A 165 7.74 23.35 10.31
C THR A 165 7.00 23.43 8.99
N ARG A 166 7.25 22.44 8.12
CA ARG A 166 6.44 22.24 6.91
C ARG A 166 5.08 21.64 7.24
N CYS A 167 4.98 20.93 8.37
CA CYS A 167 3.82 20.12 8.75
C CYS A 167 2.87 20.87 9.70
N GLY A 168 2.71 22.18 9.52
CA GLY A 168 1.94 23.05 10.41
C GLY A 168 0.49 22.62 10.58
N GLY A 169 -0.20 22.24 9.51
CA GLY A 169 -1.61 21.83 9.61
C GLY A 169 -1.86 20.56 10.44
N LEU A 170 -0.83 19.78 10.79
CA LEU A 170 -1.01 18.66 11.73
C LEU A 170 -1.50 19.11 13.10
N PHE A 171 -1.13 20.32 13.53
CA PHE A 171 -1.53 20.85 14.83
C PHE A 171 -3.04 21.10 14.93
N LEU A 172 -3.76 21.21 13.81
CA LEU A 172 -5.23 21.29 13.78
C LEU A 172 -5.91 20.01 14.33
N PHE A 173 -5.23 18.86 14.24
CA PHE A 173 -5.75 17.58 14.76
C PHE A 173 -5.51 17.37 16.25
N VAL A 174 -4.61 18.15 16.87
CA VAL A 174 -4.22 17.95 18.29
C VAL A 174 -5.42 18.06 19.21
N ALA A 175 -6.33 19.00 18.95
CA ALA A 175 -7.57 19.17 19.68
C ALA A 175 -8.40 17.88 19.78
N ASP A 176 -8.63 17.24 18.63
CA ASP A 176 -9.38 16.00 18.57
C ASP A 176 -8.60 14.83 19.17
N LEU A 177 -7.27 14.76 18.98
CA LEU A 177 -6.45 13.73 19.60
C LEU A 177 -6.45 13.78 21.13
N VAL A 178 -6.43 14.98 21.70
CA VAL A 178 -6.58 15.18 23.15
C VAL A 178 -7.97 14.72 23.61
N ARG A 179 -9.03 15.13 22.91
CA ARG A 179 -10.41 14.72 23.21
C ARG A 179 -10.61 13.20 23.14
N LEU A 180 -9.98 12.56 22.17
CA LEU A 180 -10.04 11.11 21.96
C LEU A 180 -9.20 10.32 22.97
N GLN A 181 -8.40 11.00 23.80
CA GLN A 181 -7.56 10.38 24.84
C GLN A 181 -6.74 9.22 24.28
N THR A 182 -5.81 9.51 23.36
CA THR A 182 -5.03 8.48 22.63
C THR A 182 -4.38 7.44 23.54
N GLN A 183 -4.05 7.79 24.78
CA GLN A 183 -3.54 6.87 25.80
C GLN A 183 -4.53 5.77 26.19
N LYS A 184 -5.84 6.09 26.28
CA LYS A 184 -6.86 5.06 26.52
C LYS A 184 -6.98 4.12 25.33
N LEU A 185 -6.85 4.64 24.11
CA LEU A 185 -6.87 3.82 22.89
C LEU A 185 -5.73 2.81 22.87
N THR A 186 -4.50 3.25 23.14
CA THR A 186 -3.32 2.36 23.13
C THR A 186 -3.39 1.30 24.24
N GLN A 187 -3.82 1.68 25.45
CA GLN A 187 -3.99 0.77 26.59
C GLN A 187 -5.10 -0.26 26.32
N ALA A 188 -6.27 0.19 25.86
CA ALA A 188 -7.40 -0.70 25.54
C ALA A 188 -7.07 -1.67 24.41
N ALA A 189 -6.28 -1.24 23.42
CA ALA A 189 -5.80 -2.08 22.34
C ALA A 189 -4.63 -3.00 22.73
N GLY A 190 -3.86 -2.64 23.76
CA GLY A 190 -2.61 -3.31 24.11
C GLY A 190 -1.53 -3.10 23.03
N LEU A 191 -1.43 -1.89 22.48
CA LEU A 191 -0.44 -1.57 21.45
C LEU A 191 0.99 -1.65 22.03
N PRO A 192 1.96 -2.18 21.25
CA PRO A 192 3.33 -2.34 21.72
C PRO A 192 4.02 -0.97 21.88
N GLY A 193 5.12 -0.94 22.62
CA GLY A 193 6.00 0.22 22.74
C GLY A 193 7.46 -0.21 22.87
N SER A 194 8.36 0.75 23.01
CA SER A 194 9.73 0.54 23.45
C SER A 194 10.08 1.53 24.57
N LYS A 195 11.21 1.30 25.24
CA LYS A 195 11.72 2.24 26.28
C LYS A 195 11.99 3.65 25.73
N MET A 196 12.32 3.74 24.43
CA MET A 196 12.61 5.00 23.75
C MET A 196 11.36 5.63 23.12
N ILE A 197 10.45 4.81 22.58
CA ILE A 197 9.22 5.28 21.94
C ILE A 197 8.07 4.43 22.52
N PRO A 198 7.38 4.92 23.57
CA PRO A 198 6.24 4.24 24.15
C PRO A 198 5.06 4.15 23.18
N ALA A 199 4.03 3.37 23.55
CA ALA A 199 2.91 3.04 22.66
C ALA A 199 2.15 4.28 22.16
N ASP A 200 1.95 5.29 23.00
CA ASP A 200 1.21 6.50 22.65
C ASP A 200 1.93 7.32 21.59
N GLN A 201 3.24 7.53 21.79
CA GLN A 201 4.13 8.20 20.85
C GLN A 201 4.18 7.42 19.54
N ALA A 202 4.28 6.10 19.59
CA ALA A 202 4.32 5.26 18.41
C ALA A 202 3.02 5.36 17.59
N LEU A 203 1.85 5.34 18.25
CA LEU A 203 0.55 5.56 17.59
C LEU A 203 0.49 6.95 16.96
N ARG A 204 0.85 8.02 17.70
CA ARG A 204 0.86 9.39 17.16
C ARG A 204 1.80 9.51 15.97
N CYS A 205 2.98 8.89 15.99
CA CYS A 205 3.88 8.86 14.84
C CYS A 205 3.25 8.19 13.62
N CYS A 206 2.68 6.99 13.77
CA CYS A 206 2.03 6.32 12.64
C CYS A 206 0.82 7.10 12.11
N LEU A 207 0.05 7.72 13.00
CA LEU A 207 -1.09 8.54 12.63
C LEU A 207 -0.67 9.85 11.95
N ALA A 208 0.39 10.50 12.41
CA ALA A 208 0.95 11.71 11.79
C ALA A 208 1.29 11.48 10.31
N LEU A 209 1.90 10.34 9.98
CA LEU A 209 2.24 10.00 8.60
C LEU A 209 0.99 9.81 7.73
N LYS A 210 -0.07 9.22 8.30
CA LYS A 210 -1.36 9.01 7.62
C LYS A 210 -2.11 10.33 7.42
N LEU A 211 -2.11 11.19 8.44
CA LEU A 211 -2.73 12.51 8.40
C LEU A 211 -2.00 13.46 7.43
N TRP A 212 -0.67 13.37 7.36
CA TRP A 212 0.15 14.14 6.42
C TRP A 212 0.20 13.55 5.00
N SER A 213 -0.58 12.50 4.71
CA SER A 213 -0.67 11.87 3.38
C SER A 213 0.70 11.47 2.80
N ILE A 214 1.55 10.85 3.63
CA ILE A 214 2.82 10.32 3.15
C ILE A 214 2.56 8.94 2.51
N GLU A 215 2.88 8.82 1.23
CA GLU A 215 2.61 7.61 0.43
C GLU A 215 3.17 6.34 1.07
N ARG A 216 4.40 6.39 1.59
CA ARG A 216 5.06 5.23 2.20
C ARG A 216 5.78 5.60 3.46
N LYS A 217 5.77 4.72 4.47
CA LYS A 217 6.50 4.92 5.73
C LYS A 217 8.00 5.14 5.51
N SER A 218 8.57 4.63 4.42
CA SER A 218 9.98 4.86 4.04
C SER A 218 10.29 6.30 3.62
N HIS A 219 9.29 7.03 3.11
CA HIS A 219 9.46 8.42 2.66
C HIS A 219 9.61 9.40 3.85
N VAL A 220 9.38 8.93 5.09
CA VAL A 220 9.67 9.70 6.32
C VAL A 220 11.10 10.22 6.37
N MET A 221 12.05 9.56 5.72
CA MET A 221 13.45 9.98 5.71
C MET A 221 13.67 11.35 5.05
N ALA A 222 12.70 11.87 4.29
CA ALA A 222 12.74 13.23 3.75
C ALA A 222 12.25 14.30 4.74
N LEU A 223 11.53 13.89 5.80
CA LEU A 223 10.90 14.79 6.78
C LEU A 223 11.41 14.57 8.21
N ILE A 224 12.39 13.68 8.40
CA ILE A 224 12.88 13.29 9.73
C ILE A 224 13.54 14.44 10.51
N ALA A 225 14.02 15.46 9.80
CA ALA A 225 14.59 16.69 10.36
C ALA A 225 13.52 17.73 10.75
N ASP A 226 12.24 17.51 10.41
CA ASP A 226 11.15 18.44 10.75
C ASP A 226 10.81 18.33 12.24
N GLU A 227 11.10 19.39 12.99
CA GLU A 227 10.84 19.45 14.43
C GLU A 227 9.33 19.45 14.76
N GLY A 228 8.47 19.92 13.85
CA GLY A 228 7.03 19.94 14.05
C GLY A 228 6.43 18.54 14.10
N LEU A 229 6.89 17.63 13.24
CA LEU A 229 6.52 16.21 13.30
C LEU A 229 6.92 15.57 14.64
N ALA A 230 8.11 15.87 15.13
CA ALA A 230 8.61 15.35 16.39
C ALA A 230 7.79 15.89 17.58
N LEU A 231 7.52 17.21 17.59
CA LEU A 231 6.72 17.88 18.61
C LEU A 231 5.29 17.35 18.63
N PHE A 232 4.64 17.19 17.47
CA PHE A 232 3.30 16.60 17.36
C PHE A 232 3.23 15.21 18.01
N ALA A 233 4.27 14.38 17.83
CA ALA A 233 4.35 13.07 18.44
C ALA A 233 4.72 13.08 19.94
N GLY A 234 5.27 14.18 20.46
CA GLY A 234 5.84 14.27 21.81
C GLY A 234 7.18 13.53 21.91
N LEU A 235 8.06 13.73 20.93
CA LEU A 235 9.40 13.15 20.86
C LEU A 235 10.43 14.23 20.52
N ASN A 236 11.70 14.00 20.88
CA ASN A 236 12.82 14.87 20.50
C ASN A 236 13.11 14.84 18.99
N ALA A 237 12.80 13.74 18.32
CA ALA A 237 13.03 13.49 16.91
C ALA A 237 11.99 12.50 16.38
N PHE A 238 11.72 12.53 15.07
CA PHE A 238 10.76 11.59 14.49
C PHE A 238 11.38 10.20 14.26
N PRO A 239 10.65 9.08 14.48
CA PRO A 239 11.19 7.74 14.29
C PRO A 239 11.61 7.44 12.85
N LYS A 240 12.76 6.77 12.70
CA LYS A 240 13.29 6.31 11.40
C LYS A 240 12.41 5.21 10.80
N LYS A 241 12.51 5.02 9.47
CA LYS A 241 11.77 3.98 8.72
C LYS A 241 11.91 2.56 9.30
N SER A 242 13.06 2.24 9.89
CA SER A 242 13.34 0.93 10.49
C SER A 242 12.41 0.66 11.68
N TYR A 243 12.30 1.62 12.60
CA TYR A 243 11.41 1.53 13.76
C TYR A 243 9.95 1.37 13.32
N LEU A 244 9.47 2.20 12.38
CA LEU A 244 8.08 2.18 11.93
C LEU A 244 7.69 0.84 11.26
N SER A 245 8.61 0.23 10.52
CA SER A 245 8.40 -1.09 9.91
C SER A 245 8.34 -2.19 10.96
N GLU A 246 9.28 -2.20 11.92
CA GLU A 246 9.33 -3.17 13.01
C GLU A 246 8.13 -3.04 13.94
N TYR A 247 7.73 -1.80 14.26
CA TYR A 247 6.56 -1.50 15.08
C TYR A 247 5.29 -2.18 14.53
N SER A 248 5.03 -2.03 13.23
CA SER A 248 3.85 -2.66 12.61
C SER A 248 3.90 -4.19 12.59
N CYS A 249 5.07 -4.82 12.64
CA CYS A 249 5.17 -6.29 12.73
C CYS A 249 4.64 -6.84 14.06
N ARG A 250 4.66 -6.04 15.13
CA ARG A 250 4.31 -6.49 16.49
C ARG A 250 2.80 -6.41 16.77
N ILE A 251 2.02 -5.90 15.82
CA ILE A 251 0.58 -5.72 15.92
C ILE A 251 -0.09 -6.87 15.16
N ASP A 252 -0.90 -7.62 15.89
CA ASP A 252 -1.73 -8.69 15.34
C ASP A 252 -3.17 -8.18 15.14
N HIS A 253 -3.98 -8.96 14.41
CA HIS A 253 -5.37 -8.60 14.13
C HIS A 253 -6.22 -8.43 15.40
N ARG A 254 -5.94 -9.17 16.48
CA ARG A 254 -6.67 -9.00 17.75
C ARG A 254 -6.44 -7.63 18.36
N LYS A 255 -5.20 -7.12 18.31
CA LYS A 255 -4.88 -5.74 18.74
C LYS A 255 -5.56 -4.72 17.84
N THR A 256 -5.59 -4.92 16.52
CA THR A 256 -6.33 -4.06 15.59
C THR A 256 -7.83 -4.02 15.91
N ALA A 257 -8.47 -5.17 16.13
CA ALA A 257 -9.89 -5.24 16.46
C ALA A 257 -10.21 -4.56 17.81
N ARG A 258 -9.35 -4.74 18.83
CA ARG A 258 -9.48 -4.01 20.11
C ARG A 258 -9.29 -2.51 19.94
N PHE A 259 -8.36 -2.10 19.09
CA PHE A 259 -8.12 -0.69 18.77
C PHE A 259 -9.34 -0.04 18.09
N LEU A 260 -9.92 -0.69 17.08
CA LEU A 260 -11.17 -0.22 16.46
C LEU A 260 -12.32 -0.20 17.49
N THR A 261 -12.42 -1.19 18.37
CA THR A 261 -13.44 -1.19 19.43
C THR A 261 -13.27 0.00 20.38
N ALA A 262 -12.02 0.29 20.81
CA ALA A 262 -11.71 1.43 21.67
C ALA A 262 -12.01 2.76 20.97
N TRP A 263 -11.69 2.86 19.68
CA TRP A 263 -12.04 4.01 18.84
C TRP A 263 -13.53 4.28 18.83
N HIS A 264 -14.35 3.24 18.64
CA HIS A 264 -15.81 3.35 18.67
C HIS A 264 -16.36 3.87 20.00
N HIS A 265 -15.81 3.41 21.13
CA HIS A 265 -16.20 3.93 22.44
C HIS A 265 -15.83 5.41 22.61
N CYS A 266 -14.68 5.86 22.11
CA CYS A 266 -14.25 7.26 22.19
C CYS A 266 -15.12 8.22 21.38
N ILE A 267 -15.72 7.75 20.27
CA ILE A 267 -16.59 8.57 19.41
C ILE A 267 -18.09 8.35 19.68
N GLN A 268 -18.43 7.48 20.63
CA GLN A 268 -19.81 7.24 21.02
C GLN A 268 -20.46 8.55 21.52
N GLY A 269 -21.66 8.86 21.01
CA GLY A 269 -22.36 10.11 21.31
C GLY A 269 -21.92 11.32 20.46
N SER A 270 -20.90 11.17 19.61
CA SER A 270 -20.58 12.19 18.61
C SER A 270 -21.44 12.03 17.35
N LYS A 271 -21.62 13.12 16.59
CA LYS A 271 -22.28 13.10 15.27
C LYS A 271 -21.42 12.47 14.16
N LEU A 272 -20.30 11.82 14.51
CA LEU A 272 -19.36 11.26 13.54
C LEU A 272 -19.86 9.95 12.92
N LEU A 273 -20.60 9.15 13.68
CA LEU A 273 -21.17 7.88 13.24
C LEU A 273 -22.67 7.82 13.59
N PRO A 274 -23.55 8.35 12.72
CA PRO A 274 -24.99 8.18 12.85
C PRO A 274 -25.41 6.71 12.92
N ALA A 275 -24.68 5.83 12.21
CA ALA A 275 -24.87 4.38 12.23
C ALA A 275 -26.26 3.94 11.75
N GLU A 276 -26.86 4.69 10.83
CA GLU A 276 -28.18 4.37 10.26
C GLU A 276 -28.09 3.34 9.15
N SER A 277 -26.99 3.36 8.38
CA SER A 277 -26.76 2.42 7.29
C SER A 277 -25.29 2.31 6.94
N PHE A 278 -24.84 1.09 6.64
CA PHE A 278 -23.46 0.80 6.27
C PHE A 278 -23.34 0.37 4.82
N ASN A 279 -22.35 0.94 4.13
CA ASN A 279 -21.86 0.40 2.86
C ASN A 279 -20.70 -0.56 3.17
N LEU A 280 -20.77 -1.79 2.65
CA LEU A 280 -19.72 -2.80 2.81
C LEU A 280 -19.12 -3.13 1.44
N ASP A 281 -17.79 -3.22 1.39
CA ASP A 281 -17.09 -3.61 0.17
C ASP A 281 -15.73 -4.26 0.45
N PHE A 282 -15.25 -4.99 -0.55
CA PHE A 282 -13.91 -5.53 -0.57
C PHE A 282 -13.01 -4.70 -1.49
N HIS A 283 -11.85 -4.32 -0.99
CA HIS A 283 -10.81 -3.66 -1.76
C HIS A 283 -9.56 -4.54 -1.85
N SER A 284 -9.10 -4.81 -3.08
CA SER A 284 -7.88 -5.59 -3.31
C SER A 284 -6.69 -4.64 -3.38
N VAL A 285 -5.86 -4.63 -2.34
CA VAL A 285 -4.65 -3.82 -2.26
C VAL A 285 -3.51 -4.49 -3.05
N PRO A 286 -2.99 -3.88 -4.13
CA PRO A 286 -1.94 -4.47 -4.96
C PRO A 286 -0.64 -4.78 -4.20
N PHE A 287 -0.10 -5.98 -4.40
CA PHE A 287 1.22 -6.35 -3.91
C PHE A 287 2.22 -6.51 -5.06
N TYR A 288 3.43 -5.97 -4.89
CA TYR A 288 4.46 -5.89 -5.92
C TYR A 288 5.74 -6.67 -5.59
N GLY A 289 5.77 -7.39 -4.47
CA GLY A 289 6.92 -8.23 -4.10
C GLY A 289 6.74 -9.69 -4.51
N GLU A 290 7.74 -10.50 -4.17
CA GLU A 290 7.79 -11.95 -4.46
C GLU A 290 7.62 -12.76 -3.17
N ASP A 291 6.55 -12.52 -2.44
CA ASP A 291 6.21 -13.29 -1.22
C ASP A 291 5.28 -14.46 -1.60
N PRO A 292 5.66 -15.72 -1.33
CA PRO A 292 4.87 -16.89 -1.71
C PRO A 292 3.56 -17.04 -0.92
N MET A 293 3.40 -16.35 0.22
CA MET A 293 2.19 -16.42 1.03
C MET A 293 1.08 -15.48 0.55
N VAL A 294 1.37 -14.56 -0.38
CA VAL A 294 0.40 -13.58 -0.85
C VAL A 294 -0.50 -14.18 -1.93
N GLU A 295 -1.79 -14.19 -1.65
CA GLU A 295 -2.82 -14.70 -2.55
C GLU A 295 -3.11 -13.74 -3.71
N ARG A 296 -3.81 -14.25 -4.73
CA ARG A 296 -4.21 -13.46 -5.90
C ARG A 296 -5.69 -13.09 -5.82
N HIS A 297 -5.97 -11.80 -5.70
CA HIS A 297 -7.32 -11.25 -5.80
C HIS A 297 -7.47 -10.41 -7.07
N TYR A 298 -8.72 -10.13 -7.43
CA TYR A 298 -9.04 -9.31 -8.59
C TYR A 298 -8.85 -7.83 -8.24
N VAL A 299 -7.98 -7.14 -8.97
CA VAL A 299 -7.74 -5.70 -8.80
C VAL A 299 -8.51 -4.95 -9.87
N SER A 300 -9.57 -4.26 -9.45
CA SER A 300 -10.50 -3.53 -10.34
C SER A 300 -9.78 -2.51 -11.21
N ALA A 301 -8.87 -1.71 -10.63
CA ALA A 301 -8.11 -0.68 -11.34
C ALA A 301 -7.20 -1.22 -12.47
N ARG A 302 -6.90 -2.53 -12.48
CA ARG A 302 -6.02 -3.17 -13.47
C ARG A 302 -6.72 -4.25 -14.30
N SER A 303 -8.02 -4.46 -14.06
CA SER A 303 -8.84 -5.45 -14.74
C SER A 303 -8.25 -6.87 -14.77
N ARG A 304 -7.46 -7.26 -13.75
CA ARG A 304 -6.78 -8.56 -13.71
C ARG A 304 -6.62 -9.08 -12.29
N SER A 305 -6.55 -10.40 -12.16
CA SER A 305 -6.12 -11.04 -10.91
C SER A 305 -4.61 -10.93 -10.77
N GLN A 306 -4.12 -10.45 -9.62
CA GLN A 306 -2.70 -10.32 -9.31
C GLN A 306 -2.45 -10.49 -7.79
N PRO A 307 -1.20 -10.72 -7.35
CA PRO A 307 -0.89 -10.77 -5.93
C PRO A 307 -1.40 -9.50 -5.23
N SER A 308 -2.22 -9.67 -4.21
CA SER A 308 -2.87 -8.58 -3.49
C SER A 308 -3.30 -9.02 -2.11
N VAL A 309 -3.52 -8.05 -1.22
CA VAL A 309 -4.14 -8.28 0.10
C VAL A 309 -5.60 -7.84 -0.01
N LEU A 310 -6.53 -8.74 0.32
CA LEU A 310 -7.94 -8.41 0.35
C LEU A 310 -8.29 -7.70 1.65
N VAL A 311 -8.94 -6.54 1.54
CA VAL A 311 -9.35 -5.73 2.68
C VAL A 311 -10.86 -5.58 2.67
N PHE A 312 -11.52 -5.93 3.77
CA PHE A 312 -12.92 -5.61 4.01
C PHE A 312 -13.03 -4.24 4.66
N LEU A 313 -13.92 -3.39 4.13
CA LEU A 313 -14.17 -2.05 4.64
C LEU A 313 -15.67 -1.85 4.87
N ALA A 314 -16.01 -1.29 6.03
CA ALA A 314 -17.35 -0.78 6.31
C ALA A 314 -17.31 0.74 6.46
N GLN A 315 -18.26 1.40 5.81
CA GLN A 315 -18.40 2.86 5.83
C GLN A 315 -19.81 3.24 6.26
N ASP A 316 -19.92 4.24 7.13
CA ASP A 316 -21.20 4.88 7.43
C ASP A 316 -21.68 5.70 6.21
N ALA A 317 -22.93 5.50 5.82
CA ALA A 317 -23.49 6.12 4.63
C ALA A 317 -23.83 7.60 4.79
N GLY A 318 -24.10 8.06 6.02
CA GLY A 318 -24.48 9.44 6.29
C GLY A 318 -23.27 10.35 6.48
N SER A 319 -22.25 9.91 7.22
CA SER A 319 -21.04 10.70 7.47
C SER A 319 -19.88 10.41 6.52
N HIS A 320 -19.99 9.36 5.71
CA HIS A 320 -18.95 8.88 4.80
C HIS A 320 -17.64 8.46 5.51
N VAL A 321 -17.70 8.21 6.82
CA VAL A 321 -16.54 7.78 7.62
C VAL A 321 -16.41 6.26 7.56
N PHE A 322 -15.18 5.78 7.34
CA PHE A 322 -14.89 4.36 7.54
C PHE A 322 -15.01 4.02 9.02
N CYS A 323 -15.77 2.99 9.36
CA CYS A 323 -16.00 2.58 10.74
C CYS A 323 -15.37 1.22 11.07
N TYR A 324 -15.09 0.37 10.09
CA TYR A 324 -14.46 -0.91 10.32
C TYR A 324 -13.56 -1.30 9.15
N SER A 325 -12.48 -2.01 9.47
CA SER A 325 -11.55 -2.56 8.49
C SER A 325 -10.99 -3.90 8.95
N ASN A 326 -10.81 -4.85 8.03
CA ASN A 326 -10.07 -6.08 8.27
C ASN A 326 -9.26 -6.45 7.02
N ALA A 327 -7.95 -6.64 7.18
CA ALA A 327 -7.06 -7.11 6.11
C ALA A 327 -6.39 -8.46 6.41
N ASP A 328 -6.76 -9.12 7.52
CA ASP A 328 -6.29 -10.46 7.89
C ASP A 328 -7.29 -11.52 7.38
N LEU A 329 -7.47 -11.54 6.06
CA LEU A 329 -8.41 -12.43 5.37
C LEU A 329 -7.69 -13.38 4.45
N ARG A 330 -8.07 -14.67 4.50
CA ARG A 330 -7.65 -15.68 3.52
C ARG A 330 -8.77 -15.99 2.53
N LYS A 331 -8.38 -16.50 1.37
CA LYS A 331 -9.32 -16.99 0.37
C LYS A 331 -10.22 -18.10 0.94
N GLY A 332 -11.52 -17.90 0.79
CA GLY A 332 -12.58 -18.75 1.37
C GLY A 332 -13.25 -18.12 2.60
N GLU A 333 -12.60 -17.17 3.28
CA GLU A 333 -13.16 -16.50 4.47
C GLU A 333 -14.03 -15.28 4.11
N GLU A 334 -14.01 -14.84 2.84
CA GLU A 334 -14.63 -13.57 2.43
C GLU A 334 -16.13 -13.52 2.74
N ALA A 335 -16.84 -14.63 2.51
CA ALA A 335 -18.28 -14.69 2.71
C ALA A 335 -18.71 -14.57 4.18
N GLU A 336 -17.80 -14.88 5.12
CA GLU A 336 -18.06 -14.82 6.56
C GLU A 336 -17.69 -13.46 7.18
N GLU A 337 -16.91 -12.63 6.49
CA GLU A 337 -16.42 -11.36 7.06
C GLU A 337 -17.54 -10.37 7.38
N ILE A 338 -18.64 -10.39 6.61
CA ILE A 338 -19.85 -9.63 6.96
C ILE A 338 -20.36 -9.96 8.37
N PHE A 339 -20.26 -11.22 8.79
CA PHE A 339 -20.68 -11.65 10.12
C PHE A 339 -19.66 -11.29 11.20
N GLN A 340 -18.38 -11.22 10.85
CA GLN A 340 -17.35 -10.67 11.74
C GLN A 340 -17.61 -9.19 12.02
N PHE A 341 -17.95 -8.40 10.99
CA PHE A 341 -18.38 -7.01 11.16
C PHE A 341 -19.64 -6.91 12.03
N ILE A 342 -20.66 -7.74 11.81
CA ILE A 342 -21.87 -7.76 12.65
C ILE A 342 -21.55 -8.10 14.11
N ALA A 343 -20.68 -9.08 14.34
CA ALA A 343 -20.26 -9.49 15.68
C ALA A 343 -19.44 -8.38 16.37
N PHE A 344 -18.53 -7.72 15.64
CA PHE A 344 -17.81 -6.55 16.08
C PHE A 344 -18.77 -5.43 16.47
N TRP A 345 -19.72 -5.11 15.60
CA TRP A 345 -20.69 -4.04 15.81
C TRP A 345 -21.54 -4.28 17.05
N LYS A 346 -22.06 -5.51 17.22
CA LYS A 346 -22.81 -5.92 18.41
C LYS A 346 -21.98 -5.81 19.69
N ARG A 347 -20.69 -6.15 19.63
CA ARG A 347 -19.78 -6.04 20.78
C ARG A 347 -19.52 -4.59 21.16
N ALA A 348 -19.32 -3.71 20.18
CA ALA A 348 -18.98 -2.31 20.40
C ALA A 348 -20.19 -1.45 20.81
N HIS A 349 -21.39 -1.73 20.26
CA HIS A 349 -22.58 -0.89 20.45
C HIS A 349 -23.74 -1.58 21.19
N GLY A 350 -23.61 -2.86 21.54
CA GLY A 350 -24.66 -3.65 22.18
C GLY A 350 -25.84 -4.03 21.29
N LYS A 351 -25.94 -3.49 20.07
CA LYS A 351 -27.02 -3.71 19.10
C LYS A 351 -26.48 -4.19 17.75
N LEU A 352 -27.33 -4.86 16.96
CA LEU A 352 -27.00 -5.22 15.58
C LEU A 352 -26.95 -3.97 14.67
N PRO A 353 -26.22 -4.01 13.55
CA PRO A 353 -26.25 -2.92 12.58
C PRO A 353 -27.66 -2.78 12.00
N SER A 354 -28.11 -1.54 11.83
CA SER A 354 -29.49 -1.23 11.44
C SER A 354 -29.80 -1.52 9.97
N HIS A 355 -28.82 -1.38 9.08
CA HIS A 355 -29.02 -1.59 7.65
C HIS A 355 -27.69 -1.80 6.90
N LEU A 356 -27.60 -2.81 6.03
CA LEU A 356 -26.39 -3.16 5.28
C LEU A 356 -26.59 -3.06 3.76
N VAL A 357 -25.64 -2.44 3.05
CA VAL A 357 -25.67 -2.30 1.59
C VAL A 357 -24.35 -2.79 0.98
N PHE A 358 -24.40 -3.78 0.09
CA PHE A 358 -23.19 -4.46 -0.40
C PHE A 358 -23.34 -5.11 -1.79
N ASP A 359 -22.23 -5.54 -2.40
CA ASP A 359 -22.22 -6.20 -3.72
C ASP A 359 -22.61 -7.68 -3.63
N SER A 360 -23.07 -8.23 -4.75
CA SER A 360 -23.40 -9.64 -4.99
C SER A 360 -22.32 -10.65 -4.64
N LYS A 361 -21.06 -10.23 -4.51
CA LYS A 361 -19.93 -11.09 -4.18
C LYS A 361 -19.57 -11.09 -2.70
N LEU A 362 -20.17 -10.21 -1.90
CA LEU A 362 -19.76 -10.02 -0.51
C LEU A 362 -20.11 -11.23 0.37
N THR A 363 -21.22 -11.92 0.09
CA THR A 363 -21.63 -13.13 0.81
C THR A 363 -22.41 -14.09 -0.09
N THR A 364 -22.71 -15.28 0.42
CA THR A 364 -23.45 -16.34 -0.30
C THR A 364 -24.96 -16.21 -0.11
N HIS A 365 -25.75 -16.97 -0.87
CA HIS A 365 -27.20 -17.04 -0.66
C HIS A 365 -27.57 -17.54 0.75
N GLU A 366 -26.81 -18.51 1.30
CA GLU A 366 -26.96 -18.94 2.70
C GLU A 366 -26.64 -17.80 3.67
N GLY A 367 -25.63 -16.99 3.35
CA GLY A 367 -25.34 -15.76 4.09
C GLY A 367 -26.51 -14.78 4.10
N LEU A 368 -27.19 -14.57 2.97
CA LEU A 368 -28.40 -13.74 2.92
C LEU A 368 -29.53 -14.31 3.78
N ALA A 369 -29.71 -15.63 3.78
CA ALA A 369 -30.70 -16.28 4.63
C ALA A 369 -30.38 -16.12 6.13
N ARG A 370 -29.09 -16.12 6.49
CA ARG A 370 -28.62 -15.84 7.86
C ARG A 370 -28.84 -14.39 8.27
N LEU A 371 -28.61 -13.42 7.37
CA LEU A 371 -28.92 -12.00 7.63
C LEU A 371 -30.42 -11.77 7.84
N ASP A 372 -31.26 -12.43 7.03
CA ASP A 372 -32.71 -12.41 7.18
C ASP A 372 -33.14 -13.01 8.54
N ALA A 373 -32.57 -14.15 8.93
CA ALA A 373 -32.83 -14.77 10.23
C ALA A 373 -32.41 -13.89 11.43
N MET A 374 -31.39 -13.05 11.26
CA MET A 374 -30.95 -12.08 12.27
C MET A 374 -31.81 -10.80 12.28
N ASN A 375 -32.82 -10.69 11.40
CA ASN A 375 -33.62 -9.49 11.18
C ASN A 375 -32.78 -8.24 10.87
N ILE A 376 -31.68 -8.40 10.11
CA ILE A 376 -30.86 -7.29 9.65
C ILE A 376 -31.34 -6.87 8.26
N PRO A 377 -31.90 -5.67 8.09
CA PRO A 377 -32.27 -5.14 6.78
C PRO A 377 -31.04 -5.04 5.86
N PHE A 378 -31.14 -5.52 4.62
CA PHE A 378 -30.05 -5.39 3.65
C PHE A 378 -30.52 -5.02 2.25
N ILE A 379 -29.59 -4.49 1.43
CA ILE A 379 -29.74 -4.34 -0.02
C ILE A 379 -28.48 -4.88 -0.69
N THR A 380 -28.64 -5.80 -1.64
CA THR A 380 -27.52 -6.36 -2.40
C THR A 380 -27.85 -6.53 -3.88
N LEU A 381 -26.81 -6.70 -4.71
CA LEU A 381 -26.97 -7.09 -6.10
C LEU A 381 -27.15 -8.60 -6.23
N ARG A 382 -27.93 -9.01 -7.23
CA ARG A 382 -27.93 -10.40 -7.72
C ARG A 382 -27.14 -10.46 -9.03
N ARG A 383 -26.24 -11.44 -9.14
CA ARG A 383 -25.53 -11.68 -10.40
C ARG A 383 -26.52 -11.99 -11.52
N ARG A 384 -26.27 -11.40 -12.69
CA ARG A 384 -27.02 -11.67 -13.91
C ARG A 384 -26.75 -13.11 -14.35
N SER A 385 -27.82 -13.85 -14.60
CA SER A 385 -27.73 -15.17 -15.23
C SER A 385 -28.49 -15.14 -16.56
N PRO A 386 -28.12 -15.98 -17.54
CA PRO A 386 -28.86 -16.04 -18.81
C PRO A 386 -30.36 -16.29 -18.61
N LYS A 387 -30.73 -17.05 -17.57
CA LYS A 387 -32.14 -17.30 -17.21
C LYS A 387 -32.85 -16.02 -16.75
N LEU A 388 -32.23 -15.24 -15.86
CA LEU A 388 -32.81 -13.98 -15.37
C LEU A 388 -32.89 -12.93 -16.49
N LEU A 389 -31.89 -12.87 -17.37
CA LEU A 389 -31.92 -11.96 -18.51
C LEU A 389 -33.04 -12.32 -19.49
N LYS A 390 -33.25 -13.61 -19.78
CA LYS A 390 -34.39 -14.07 -20.58
C LYS A 390 -35.72 -13.70 -19.92
N GLU A 391 -35.85 -13.92 -18.62
CA GLU A 391 -37.04 -13.52 -17.85
C GLU A 391 -37.32 -12.02 -17.99
N ILE A 392 -36.30 -11.17 -17.81
CA ILE A 392 -36.42 -9.70 -17.95
C ILE A 392 -36.89 -9.29 -19.36
N VAL A 393 -36.36 -9.94 -20.40
CA VAL A 393 -36.73 -9.64 -21.80
C VAL A 393 -38.16 -10.07 -22.13
N LEU A 394 -38.64 -11.15 -21.51
CA LEU A 394 -40.00 -11.68 -21.73
C LEU A 394 -41.09 -10.92 -20.96
N LEU A 395 -40.73 -10.03 -20.03
CA LEU A 395 -41.71 -9.25 -19.28
C LEU A 395 -42.44 -8.25 -20.18
N PRO A 396 -43.79 -8.18 -20.12
CA PRO A 396 -44.55 -7.21 -20.90
C PRO A 396 -44.23 -5.78 -20.43
N ARG A 397 -44.28 -4.83 -21.36
CA ARG A 397 -43.99 -3.40 -21.05
C ARG A 397 -44.89 -2.85 -19.95
N SER A 398 -46.13 -3.32 -19.84
CA SER A 398 -47.11 -2.92 -18.81
C SER A 398 -46.72 -3.35 -17.39
N ALA A 399 -45.83 -4.33 -17.22
CA ALA A 399 -45.37 -4.76 -15.90
C ALA A 399 -44.36 -3.79 -15.27
N TRP A 400 -43.72 -2.94 -16.07
CA TRP A 400 -42.70 -2.01 -15.62
C TRP A 400 -43.33 -0.73 -15.07
N ARG A 401 -42.83 -0.27 -13.93
CA ARG A 401 -43.21 1.00 -13.31
C ARG A 401 -42.05 1.96 -13.37
N THR A 402 -42.29 3.18 -13.83
CA THR A 402 -41.28 4.24 -13.76
C THR A 402 -41.25 4.83 -12.36
N VAL A 403 -40.06 4.92 -11.78
CA VAL A 403 -39.85 5.51 -10.45
C VAL A 403 -38.95 6.72 -10.61
N GLU A 404 -39.35 7.87 -10.09
CA GLU A 404 -38.51 9.06 -10.05
C GLU A 404 -37.61 9.05 -8.80
N LEU A 405 -36.30 9.06 -9.00
CA LEU A 405 -35.29 9.10 -7.95
C LEU A 405 -35.01 10.54 -7.54
N ASP A 406 -34.99 10.78 -6.24
CA ASP A 406 -34.66 12.08 -5.66
C ASP A 406 -33.13 12.21 -5.51
N VAL A 407 -32.43 12.30 -6.65
CA VAL A 407 -30.97 12.44 -6.71
C VAL A 407 -30.63 13.62 -7.61
N PRO A 408 -30.36 14.82 -7.06
CA PRO A 408 -30.28 16.09 -7.79
C PRO A 408 -29.26 16.09 -8.94
N THR A 409 -28.17 15.35 -8.82
CA THR A 409 -27.03 15.38 -9.74
C THR A 409 -27.02 14.24 -10.77
N ARG A 410 -28.00 13.32 -10.74
CA ARG A 410 -27.96 12.13 -11.61
C ARG A 410 -28.57 12.40 -12.99
N LYS A 411 -27.87 11.94 -14.04
CA LYS A 411 -28.33 11.97 -15.45
C LYS A 411 -29.56 11.08 -15.72
N TYR A 412 -29.69 9.97 -14.98
CA TYR A 412 -30.76 8.99 -15.10
C TYR A 412 -31.66 9.03 -13.86
N ARG A 413 -32.75 9.80 -13.93
CA ARG A 413 -33.64 10.05 -12.78
C ARG A 413 -34.88 9.16 -12.74
N THR A 414 -35.25 8.53 -13.85
CA THR A 414 -36.51 7.80 -14.00
C THR A 414 -36.31 6.34 -14.42
N PRO A 415 -35.65 5.50 -13.59
CA PRO A 415 -35.51 4.08 -13.90
C PRO A 415 -36.87 3.37 -13.99
N ARG A 416 -36.95 2.38 -14.87
CA ARG A 416 -38.08 1.44 -14.95
C ARG A 416 -37.81 0.26 -14.04
N VAL A 417 -38.80 -0.12 -13.24
CA VAL A 417 -38.66 -1.11 -12.20
C VAL A 417 -39.76 -2.16 -12.31
N TYR A 418 -39.38 -3.41 -12.19
CA TYR A 418 -40.29 -4.53 -11.98
C TYR A 418 -39.95 -5.21 -10.66
N GLU A 419 -40.97 -5.51 -9.87
CA GLU A 419 -40.83 -6.07 -8.53
C GLU A 419 -41.44 -7.47 -8.47
N GLN A 420 -40.72 -8.40 -7.84
CA GLN A 420 -41.25 -9.73 -7.56
C GLN A 420 -40.72 -10.31 -6.24
N THR A 421 -41.47 -11.24 -5.68
CA THR A 421 -41.03 -12.02 -4.51
C THR A 421 -40.43 -13.34 -4.99
N ILE A 422 -39.27 -13.71 -4.46
CA ILE A 422 -38.56 -14.95 -4.79
C ILE A 422 -38.30 -15.77 -3.52
N SER A 423 -38.14 -17.08 -3.69
CA SER A 423 -37.58 -17.95 -2.65
C SER A 423 -36.11 -18.23 -2.95
N LEU A 424 -35.23 -17.98 -1.98
CA LEU A 424 -33.79 -18.17 -2.09
C LEU A 424 -33.26 -18.72 -0.77
N ALA A 425 -32.56 -19.86 -0.81
CA ALA A 425 -32.07 -20.55 0.40
C ALA A 425 -33.14 -20.72 1.50
N GLY A 426 -34.37 -21.07 1.08
CA GLY A 426 -35.50 -21.25 1.99
C GLY A 426 -36.11 -19.95 2.55
N ARG A 427 -35.65 -18.77 2.14
CA ARG A 427 -36.17 -17.47 2.57
C ARG A 427 -36.91 -16.75 1.44
N SER A 428 -38.00 -16.08 1.80
CA SER A 428 -38.77 -15.23 0.88
C SER A 428 -38.18 -13.82 0.87
N LEU A 429 -37.53 -13.47 -0.24
CA LEU A 429 -36.85 -12.20 -0.47
C LEU A 429 -37.55 -11.42 -1.58
N ARG A 430 -37.38 -10.11 -1.55
CA ARG A 430 -37.86 -9.19 -2.58
C ARG A 430 -36.77 -8.97 -3.62
N GLN A 431 -37.14 -9.11 -4.90
CA GLN A 431 -36.28 -8.88 -6.04
C GLN A 431 -36.80 -7.71 -6.88
N LEU A 432 -35.90 -6.83 -7.29
CA LEU A 432 -36.20 -5.71 -8.18
C LEU A 432 -35.34 -5.82 -9.45
N PHE A 433 -35.99 -5.85 -10.61
CA PHE A 433 -35.33 -5.61 -11.88
C PHE A 433 -35.40 -4.13 -12.20
N VAL A 434 -34.27 -3.54 -12.56
CA VAL A 434 -34.15 -2.10 -12.81
C VAL A 434 -33.49 -1.87 -14.16
N GLN A 435 -34.19 -1.17 -15.04
CA GLN A 435 -33.69 -0.67 -16.32
C GLN A 435 -33.49 0.84 -16.26
N ASP A 436 -32.68 1.37 -17.18
CA ASP A 436 -32.42 2.81 -17.33
C ASP A 436 -31.79 3.47 -16.10
N LEU A 437 -31.02 2.71 -15.32
CA LEU A 437 -30.26 3.20 -14.17
C LEU A 437 -28.86 3.74 -14.56
N GLY A 438 -28.57 3.83 -15.87
CA GLY A 438 -27.28 4.26 -16.42
C GLY A 438 -26.33 3.14 -16.85
N HIS A 439 -26.82 1.90 -16.90
CA HIS A 439 -26.12 0.75 -17.49
C HIS A 439 -26.93 0.19 -18.65
N GLU A 440 -26.24 -0.33 -19.68
CA GLU A 440 -26.91 -1.00 -20.82
C GLU A 440 -27.65 -2.27 -20.37
N GLU A 441 -27.04 -3.03 -19.45
CA GLU A 441 -27.67 -4.22 -18.87
C GLU A 441 -28.49 -3.91 -17.62
N PRO A 442 -29.60 -4.64 -17.39
CA PRO A 442 -30.48 -4.41 -16.23
C PRO A 442 -29.77 -4.69 -14.90
N THR A 443 -30.08 -3.88 -13.89
CA THR A 443 -29.62 -4.08 -12.51
C THR A 443 -30.62 -4.96 -11.77
N ILE A 444 -30.14 -5.97 -11.05
CA ILE A 444 -30.99 -6.89 -10.28
C ILE A 444 -30.66 -6.70 -8.80
N LEU A 445 -31.61 -6.22 -8.00
CA LEU A 445 -31.45 -6.02 -6.57
C LEU A 445 -32.19 -7.09 -5.78
N LEU A 446 -31.63 -7.46 -4.63
CA LEU A 446 -32.24 -8.33 -3.63
C LEU A 446 -32.27 -7.62 -2.28
N THR A 447 -33.38 -7.78 -1.57
CA THR A 447 -33.56 -7.25 -0.21
C THR A 447 -34.55 -8.10 0.57
N ASN A 448 -34.40 -8.15 1.89
CA ASN A 448 -35.42 -8.65 2.82
C ASN A 448 -36.43 -7.58 3.24
N GLN A 449 -36.29 -6.33 2.77
CA GLN A 449 -37.17 -5.22 3.11
C GLN A 449 -38.47 -5.23 2.31
N ARG A 450 -39.53 -5.79 2.92
CA ARG A 450 -40.84 -5.97 2.28
C ARG A 450 -41.68 -4.69 2.22
N HIS A 451 -41.55 -3.81 3.20
CA HIS A 451 -42.41 -2.63 3.34
C HIS A 451 -41.75 -1.32 2.88
N THR A 452 -40.43 -1.29 2.73
CA THR A 452 -39.70 -0.10 2.26
C THR A 452 -40.12 0.23 0.83
N THR A 453 -40.34 1.50 0.51
CA THR A 453 -40.76 1.89 -0.84
C THR A 453 -39.65 1.60 -1.87
N THR A 454 -40.04 1.24 -3.10
CA THR A 454 -39.09 0.97 -4.19
C THR A 454 -38.21 2.19 -4.48
N LYS A 455 -38.77 3.40 -4.41
CA LYS A 455 -38.04 4.67 -4.53
C LYS A 455 -36.94 4.79 -3.48
N ALA A 456 -37.23 4.49 -2.21
CA ALA A 456 -36.25 4.58 -1.12
C ALA A 456 -35.12 3.56 -1.31
N LEU A 457 -35.44 2.30 -1.65
CA LEU A 457 -34.44 1.26 -1.89
C LEU A 457 -33.48 1.63 -3.03
N LEU A 458 -34.02 2.12 -4.15
CA LEU A 458 -33.21 2.52 -5.31
C LEU A 458 -32.37 3.75 -5.04
N THR A 459 -32.93 4.75 -4.34
CA THR A 459 -32.19 5.95 -3.95
C THR A 459 -31.03 5.57 -3.03
N ARG A 460 -31.30 4.75 -2.02
CA ARG A 460 -30.27 4.29 -1.08
C ARG A 460 -29.19 3.44 -1.75
N TYR A 461 -29.57 2.55 -2.67
CA TYR A 461 -28.61 1.76 -3.42
C TYR A 461 -27.80 2.63 -4.39
N ALA A 462 -28.40 3.62 -5.04
CA ALA A 462 -27.67 4.56 -5.90
C ALA A 462 -26.61 5.35 -5.13
N GLN A 463 -26.91 5.73 -3.89
CA GLN A 463 -25.94 6.36 -2.97
C GLN A 463 -24.81 5.42 -2.55
N ARG A 464 -24.88 4.11 -2.81
CA ARG A 464 -23.75 3.19 -2.58
C ARG A 464 -22.52 3.58 -3.41
N MET A 465 -22.69 4.22 -4.56
CA MET A 465 -21.56 4.80 -5.32
C MET A 465 -20.69 5.76 -4.49
N LEU A 466 -21.21 6.32 -3.40
CA LEU A 466 -20.43 7.15 -2.48
C LEU A 466 -19.33 6.34 -1.77
N ILE A 467 -19.48 5.02 -1.59
CA ILE A 467 -18.38 4.19 -1.10
C ILE A 467 -17.25 4.12 -2.12
N GLU A 468 -17.55 4.06 -3.42
CA GLU A 468 -16.52 4.04 -4.47
C GLU A 468 -15.76 5.38 -4.51
N ASN A 469 -16.47 6.50 -4.29
CA ASN A 469 -15.82 7.81 -4.14
C ASN A 469 -14.91 7.84 -2.90
N ALA A 470 -15.36 7.29 -1.77
CA ALA A 470 -14.56 7.24 -0.55
C ALA A 470 -13.37 6.26 -0.64
N LEU A 471 -13.53 5.13 -1.33
CA LEU A 471 -12.44 4.21 -1.66
C LEU A 471 -11.46 4.87 -2.62
N SER A 472 -11.94 5.60 -3.62
CA SER A 472 -11.09 6.39 -4.53
C SER A 472 -10.29 7.45 -3.77
N ASP A 473 -10.91 8.16 -2.82
CA ASP A 473 -10.22 9.09 -1.93
C ASP A 473 -9.22 8.35 -1.02
N ALA A 474 -9.59 7.19 -0.46
CA ALA A 474 -8.69 6.37 0.34
C ALA A 474 -7.47 5.86 -0.45
N VAL A 475 -7.64 5.47 -1.71
CA VAL A 475 -6.55 5.09 -2.62
C VAL A 475 -5.66 6.28 -2.94
N ARG A 476 -6.25 7.43 -3.32
CA ARG A 476 -5.50 8.58 -3.82
C ARG A 476 -4.84 9.42 -2.72
N PHE A 477 -5.43 9.46 -1.54
CA PHE A 477 -5.01 10.34 -0.45
C PHE A 477 -4.45 9.59 0.75
N PHE A 478 -5.14 8.54 1.20
CA PHE A 478 -4.63 7.70 2.30
C PHE A 478 -3.69 6.60 1.83
N HIS A 479 -3.41 6.54 0.52
CA HIS A 479 -2.44 5.65 -0.11
C HIS A 479 -2.61 4.18 0.26
N ILE A 480 -3.85 3.70 0.36
CA ILE A 480 -4.11 2.30 0.74
C ILE A 480 -3.51 1.29 -0.25
N ASP A 481 -3.25 1.70 -1.49
CA ASP A 481 -2.57 0.89 -2.52
C ASP A 481 -1.04 0.95 -2.44
N ALA A 482 -0.47 1.87 -1.66
CA ALA A 482 0.96 2.04 -1.49
C ALA A 482 1.47 1.26 -0.27
N LEU A 483 1.45 -0.06 -0.40
CA LEU A 483 1.93 -0.94 0.66
C LEU A 483 3.38 -0.62 1.05
N SER A 484 3.58 -0.41 2.36
CA SER A 484 4.92 -0.34 2.95
C SER A 484 5.52 -1.74 3.22
N SER A 485 4.75 -2.83 3.09
CA SER A 485 5.19 -4.21 3.36
C SER A 485 4.29 -5.29 2.75
N ALA A 486 4.81 -6.52 2.66
CA ALA A 486 4.16 -7.71 2.08
C ALA A 486 3.17 -8.44 3.01
N VAL A 487 3.23 -8.19 4.31
CA VAL A 487 2.51 -8.98 5.32
C VAL A 487 1.12 -8.38 5.57
N GLY A 488 0.06 -9.19 5.40
CA GLY A 488 -1.35 -8.79 5.63
C GLY A 488 -1.58 -8.08 6.97
N LEU A 489 -0.97 -8.56 8.06
CA LEU A 489 -1.06 -7.95 9.40
C LEU A 489 -0.57 -6.49 9.47
N LYS A 490 0.41 -6.11 8.63
CA LYS A 490 0.87 -4.71 8.55
C LYS A 490 -0.11 -3.84 7.79
N VAL A 491 -0.79 -4.42 6.79
CA VAL A 491 -1.87 -3.78 6.04
C VAL A 491 -3.06 -3.57 6.97
N ASP A 492 -3.38 -4.57 7.81
CA ASP A 492 -4.48 -4.52 8.77
C ASP A 492 -4.36 -3.32 9.73
N PHE A 493 -3.19 -3.14 10.35
CA PHE A 493 -2.95 -1.97 11.19
C PHE A 493 -3.01 -0.65 10.40
N ASP A 494 -2.54 -0.62 9.15
CA ASP A 494 -2.62 0.57 8.29
C ASP A 494 -4.08 0.93 7.93
N MET A 495 -4.93 -0.07 7.69
CA MET A 495 -6.37 0.11 7.46
C MET A 495 -7.09 0.57 8.74
N ALA A 496 -6.65 0.13 9.91
CA ALA A 496 -7.16 0.66 11.16
C ALA A 496 -6.79 2.14 11.38
N LEU A 497 -5.58 2.54 10.97
CA LEU A 497 -5.18 3.96 10.96
C LEU A 497 -6.00 4.77 9.94
N LEU A 498 -6.37 4.18 8.80
CA LEU A 498 -7.28 4.81 7.83
C LEU A 498 -8.63 5.12 8.48
N VAL A 499 -9.22 4.20 9.26
CA VAL A 499 -10.49 4.42 9.97
C VAL A 499 -10.41 5.66 10.87
N LEU A 500 -9.36 5.76 11.69
CA LEU A 500 -9.17 6.93 12.55
C LEU A 500 -8.90 8.21 11.74
N ALA A 501 -8.01 8.15 10.75
CA ALA A 501 -7.64 9.31 9.95
C ALA A 501 -8.86 9.86 9.18
N SER A 502 -9.66 8.98 8.57
CA SER A 502 -10.93 9.34 7.92
C SER A 502 -11.88 10.04 8.89
N GLY A 503 -12.02 9.51 10.11
CA GLY A 503 -12.82 10.14 11.16
C GLY A 503 -12.31 11.51 11.58
N LEU A 504 -11.00 11.67 11.77
CA LEU A 504 -10.37 12.94 12.13
C LEU A 504 -10.54 14.00 11.03
N TYR A 505 -10.37 13.64 9.76
CA TYR A 505 -10.65 14.54 8.64
C TYR A 505 -12.11 14.97 8.60
N ARG A 506 -13.05 14.05 8.86
CA ARG A 506 -14.48 14.40 8.93
C ARG A 506 -14.80 15.31 10.11
N LEU A 507 -14.15 15.14 11.26
CA LEU A 507 -14.31 16.02 12.43
C LEU A 507 -13.85 17.45 12.12
N ILE A 508 -12.73 17.61 11.41
CA ILE A 508 -12.29 18.93 10.92
C ILE A 508 -13.32 19.47 9.92
N ALA A 509 -13.71 18.66 8.93
CA ALA A 509 -14.66 19.05 7.89
C ALA A 509 -15.98 19.61 8.44
N GLN A 510 -16.50 19.00 9.52
CA GLN A 510 -17.74 19.43 10.17
C GLN A 510 -17.63 20.79 10.87
N ARG A 511 -16.42 21.24 11.22
CA ARG A 511 -16.17 22.57 11.83
C ARG A 511 -15.90 23.65 10.78
N MET A 512 -15.67 23.27 9.53
CA MET A 512 -15.26 24.19 8.46
C MET A 512 -16.45 24.48 7.54
N HIS A 513 -16.84 25.76 7.47
CA HIS A 513 -17.96 26.17 6.62
C HIS A 513 -17.71 25.82 5.15
N GLY A 514 -18.65 25.12 4.51
CA GLY A 514 -18.55 24.68 3.12
C GLY A 514 -17.72 23.40 2.88
N TYR A 515 -17.19 22.76 3.93
CA TYR A 515 -16.37 21.55 3.80
C TYR A 515 -17.04 20.27 4.34
N ALA A 516 -18.29 20.34 4.83
CA ALA A 516 -18.97 19.20 5.46
C ALA A 516 -18.94 17.92 4.59
N ASP A 517 -19.12 18.07 3.28
CA ASP A 517 -19.10 16.98 2.28
C ASP A 517 -17.76 16.84 1.53
N ALA A 518 -16.75 17.64 1.88
CA ALA A 518 -15.46 17.62 1.20
C ALA A 518 -14.72 16.30 1.44
N GLN A 519 -13.92 15.93 0.44
CA GLN A 519 -13.00 14.78 0.49
C GLN A 519 -11.74 15.14 1.28
N ALA A 520 -11.08 14.13 1.86
CA ALA A 520 -9.88 14.34 2.68
C ALA A 520 -8.76 15.00 1.86
N ARG A 521 -8.62 14.65 0.58
CA ARG A 521 -7.67 15.29 -0.34
C ARG A 521 -7.89 16.80 -0.50
N GLN A 522 -9.15 17.22 -0.61
CA GLN A 522 -9.50 18.63 -0.77
C GLN A 522 -9.19 19.39 0.51
N ILE A 523 -9.62 18.85 1.66
CA ILE A 523 -9.33 19.40 2.99
C ILE A 523 -7.82 19.53 3.19
N PHE A 524 -7.04 18.51 2.81
CA PHE A 524 -5.60 18.54 2.96
C PHE A 524 -4.96 19.67 2.15
N ARG A 525 -5.25 19.74 0.84
CA ARG A 525 -4.70 20.77 -0.05
C ARG A 525 -5.06 22.18 0.40
N ASP A 526 -6.31 22.38 0.82
CA ASP A 526 -6.83 23.71 1.07
C ASP A 526 -6.51 24.18 2.50
N LEU A 527 -6.51 23.27 3.49
CA LEU A 527 -6.49 23.60 4.92
C LEU A 527 -5.41 22.89 5.76
N ILE A 528 -4.74 21.83 5.31
CA ILE A 528 -3.76 21.10 6.15
C ILE A 528 -2.32 21.23 5.63
N ASP A 529 -2.10 21.21 4.32
CA ASP A 529 -0.78 21.32 3.68
C ASP A 529 -0.26 22.76 3.76
N MET A 530 0.04 23.23 4.96
CA MET A 530 0.59 24.55 5.20
C MET A 530 1.72 24.53 6.24
N PRO A 531 2.78 25.33 6.01
CA PRO A 531 3.81 25.56 6.99
C PRO A 531 3.31 26.44 8.15
N ALA A 532 4.02 26.36 9.27
CA ALA A 532 3.77 27.18 10.44
C ALA A 532 5.07 27.47 11.20
N ASP A 533 5.09 28.59 11.92
CA ASP A 533 6.13 28.89 12.89
C ASP A 533 5.65 28.48 14.27
N VAL A 534 6.47 27.70 14.96
CA VAL A 534 6.16 27.17 16.29
C VAL A 534 7.04 27.87 17.31
N THR A 535 6.42 28.47 18.32
CA THR A 535 7.12 29.02 19.49
C THR A 535 6.73 28.23 20.72
N VAL A 536 7.69 27.50 21.27
CA VAL A 536 7.55 26.82 22.56
C VAL A 536 7.99 27.81 23.64
N SER A 537 7.11 28.09 24.59
CA SER A 537 7.38 28.91 25.77
C SER A 537 7.10 28.12 27.05
N ASP A 538 7.49 28.67 28.20
CA ASP A 538 7.20 28.03 29.50
C ASP A 538 5.69 27.92 29.82
N LYS A 539 4.83 28.65 29.08
CA LYS A 539 3.38 28.72 29.34
C LYS A 539 2.54 27.99 28.29
N GLU A 540 2.95 28.06 27.02
CA GLU A 540 2.19 27.52 25.90
C GLU A 540 3.08 27.21 24.70
N VAL A 541 2.58 26.31 23.84
CA VAL A 541 3.07 26.09 22.48
C VAL A 541 2.19 26.90 21.54
N GLU A 542 2.75 27.94 20.93
CA GLU A 542 2.08 28.73 19.91
C GLU A 542 2.44 28.21 18.52
N VAL A 543 1.44 28.00 17.67
CA VAL A 543 1.61 27.60 16.27
C VAL A 543 0.98 28.68 15.39
N SER A 544 1.81 29.46 14.72
CA SER A 544 1.39 30.53 13.82
C SER A 544 1.40 30.06 12.36
N PHE A 545 0.22 29.98 11.76
CA PHE A 545 0.07 29.55 10.37
C PHE A 545 0.49 30.62 9.37
N HIS A 546 1.22 30.21 8.34
CA HIS A 546 1.61 31.08 7.23
C HIS A 546 0.42 31.46 6.36
N ARG A 547 0.49 32.63 5.71
CA ARG A 547 -0.61 33.16 4.89
C ARG A 547 -0.99 32.20 3.74
N ARG A 548 -2.27 31.87 3.65
CA ARG A 548 -2.88 31.02 2.61
C ARG A 548 -4.26 31.54 2.21
N ALA A 549 -4.69 31.24 0.99
CA ALA A 549 -5.97 31.68 0.44
C ALA A 549 -7.19 31.22 1.27
N HIS A 550 -7.17 29.98 1.77
CA HIS A 550 -8.27 29.40 2.55
C HIS A 550 -8.10 29.52 4.07
N LEU A 551 -7.05 30.19 4.56
CA LEU A 551 -6.83 30.42 5.99
C LEU A 551 -7.98 31.17 6.69
N PRO A 552 -8.70 32.12 6.05
CA PRO A 552 -9.89 32.74 6.65
C PRO A 552 -10.96 31.74 7.10
N ILE A 553 -11.03 30.56 6.48
CA ILE A 553 -11.97 29.50 6.86
C ILE A 553 -11.58 28.89 8.21
N LEU A 554 -10.27 28.71 8.46
CA LEU A 554 -9.76 28.28 9.76
C LEU A 554 -9.98 29.36 10.83
N LEU A 555 -9.82 30.64 10.48
CA LEU A 555 -10.08 31.77 11.39
C LEU A 555 -11.55 31.87 11.80
N ALA A 556 -12.48 31.57 10.89
CA ALA A 556 -13.90 31.52 11.17
C ALA A 556 -14.32 30.25 11.95
N SER A 557 -13.40 29.31 12.19
CA SER A 557 -13.65 28.09 12.95
C SER A 557 -13.38 28.30 14.45
N ASP A 558 -14.00 27.47 15.27
CA ASP A 558 -13.82 27.46 16.74
C ASP A 558 -12.47 26.88 17.19
N LEU A 559 -11.60 26.46 16.26
CA LEU A 559 -10.30 25.85 16.57
C LEU A 559 -9.29 26.86 17.09
N MET A 560 -9.33 28.10 16.59
CA MET A 560 -8.32 29.12 16.89
C MET A 560 -8.54 29.77 18.27
N GLU A 561 -9.76 29.74 18.79
CA GLU A 561 -10.14 30.36 20.05
C GLU A 561 -9.81 29.47 21.27
N LYS A 562 -9.68 28.16 21.06
CA LYS A 562 -9.57 27.18 22.13
C LYS A 562 -8.11 26.91 22.48
N ARG A 563 -7.76 27.17 23.74
CA ARG A 563 -6.52 26.69 24.34
C ARG A 563 -6.71 25.28 24.85
N ILE A 564 -5.82 24.38 24.47
CA ILE A 564 -5.97 22.95 24.76
C ILE A 564 -4.73 22.46 25.48
N ALA A 565 -4.87 22.04 26.74
CA ALA A 565 -3.80 21.40 27.48
C ALA A 565 -3.45 20.06 26.81
N VAL A 566 -2.20 19.90 26.37
CA VAL A 566 -1.77 18.71 25.64
C VAL A 566 -1.07 17.75 26.62
N PRO A 567 -1.64 16.56 26.91
CA PRO A 567 -1.10 15.67 27.95
C PRO A 567 0.32 15.18 27.68
N TRP A 568 0.71 15.03 26.41
CA TRP A 568 2.06 14.60 26.04
C TRP A 568 3.07 15.75 25.90
N TRP A 569 2.65 16.98 26.22
CA TRP A 569 3.50 18.15 26.40
C TRP A 569 3.50 18.59 27.86
N ASP A 570 3.44 17.64 28.79
CA ASP A 570 3.38 17.91 30.24
C ASP A 570 2.24 18.87 30.64
N GLY A 571 1.14 18.86 29.89
CA GLY A 571 -0.02 19.72 30.11
C GLY A 571 0.09 21.13 29.50
N LEU A 572 1.20 21.45 28.81
CA LEU A 572 1.39 22.73 28.15
C LEU A 572 0.28 22.97 27.11
N SER A 573 -0.25 24.18 27.08
CA SER A 573 -1.40 24.51 26.23
C SER A 573 -0.98 24.76 24.79
N LEU A 574 -1.72 24.21 23.83
CA LEU A 574 -1.64 24.58 22.43
C LEU A 574 -2.44 25.87 22.18
N ARG A 575 -1.82 26.84 21.52
CA ARG A 575 -2.45 28.05 20.99
C ARG A 575 -2.21 28.12 19.49
N LEU A 576 -3.30 28.17 18.71
CA LEU A 576 -3.23 28.31 17.26
C LEU A 576 -3.39 29.79 16.90
N THR A 577 -2.48 30.34 16.09
CA THR A 577 -2.47 31.74 15.64
C THR A 577 -2.16 31.85 14.14
N THR A 578 -2.18 33.07 13.61
CA THR A 578 -1.83 33.36 12.20
C THR A 578 -0.78 34.45 12.14
N TYR A 579 -0.26 34.70 10.93
CA TYR A 579 0.74 35.71 10.64
C TYR A 579 0.40 37.14 11.12
N ASP A 580 -0.88 37.47 11.33
CA ASP A 580 -1.34 38.76 11.88
C ASP A 580 -1.43 38.76 13.42
N GLY A 581 -0.59 37.97 14.11
CA GLY A 581 -0.61 37.77 15.55
C GLY A 581 -1.09 38.99 16.36
N ARG A 582 -2.28 38.85 16.97
CA ARG A 582 -3.05 39.85 17.78
C ARG A 582 -3.95 40.83 17.00
N GLN A 583 -5.16 40.39 16.64
CA GLN A 583 -6.30 41.33 16.51
C GLN A 583 -7.62 40.88 17.16
N ASN A 584 -7.76 39.65 17.66
CA ASN A 584 -8.98 39.25 18.41
C ASN A 584 -8.85 39.44 19.92
N THR A 585 -8.49 40.66 20.33
CA THR A 585 -8.86 41.16 21.67
C THR A 585 -9.63 42.46 21.47
N SER A 586 -10.94 42.35 21.68
CA SER A 586 -11.88 43.40 22.05
C SER A 586 -11.96 44.65 21.17
N ALA A 587 -13.04 44.73 20.38
CA ALA A 587 -13.73 45.99 20.12
C ALA A 587 -15.25 45.72 20.20
N THR A 588 -15.81 46.16 21.34
CA THR A 588 -17.23 46.37 21.70
C THR A 588 -18.21 45.21 21.63
#